data_AF-A0AAN8A0C4-F1
#
_entry.id   AF-A0AAN8A0C4-F1
#
_cell.length_a   1.000
_cell.length_b   1.000
_cell.length_c   1.000
_cell.angle_alpha   90.00
_cell.angle_beta   90.00
_cell.angle_gamma   90.00
#
_symmetry.space_group_name_H-M   'P 1'
#
loop_
_entity.id
_entity.type
_entity.pdbx_description
1 polymer ?
#
loop_
_entity_poly.entity_id
_entity_poly.type
_entity_poly.pdbx_seq_one_letter_code
_entity_poly.pdbx_strand_id
1 'polypeptide(L)'
;MKALTVTLTLARFLSLSVSMAINNSLSTRTSGLCEYLVQLTPPGIPGAFMPQCDANGNFLPQQCAKSTGYCWCVDIITGGEIPNTRTPPGTVPVNCDREFYCPYGWSRFGRQCFIFIDSPKTWVEAESYCMFEGANLASVRSPEENHFLQALTREETHDFPPTWIGGHNCVNVLFWMWSDGSRFLYENWNTESNTKTSEHCLKMNHGYEKKWDPASCDTRLTFLCAKRV
;
A
#
# COMPACT_ATOMS: atom_id res chain seq x y z
N MET A 1 -58.44 -60.07 7.31
CA MET A 1 -56.98 -60.20 7.05
C MET A 1 -56.27 -59.15 7.88
N LYS A 2 -55.23 -59.57 8.60
CA LYS A 2 -54.45 -58.78 9.56
C LYS A 2 -53.52 -57.79 8.85
N ALA A 3 -53.29 -56.63 9.47
CA ALA A 3 -52.09 -55.75 9.41
C ALA A 3 -52.54 -54.28 9.53
N LEU A 4 -51.87 -53.36 10.20
CA LEU A 4 -50.83 -53.37 11.24
C LEU A 4 -50.87 -51.94 11.79
N THR A 5 -51.00 -51.79 13.09
CA THR A 5 -50.91 -50.52 13.82
C THR A 5 -49.57 -49.83 13.58
N VAL A 6 -49.58 -48.53 13.27
CA VAL A 6 -48.41 -47.65 13.43
C VAL A 6 -48.81 -46.51 14.36
N THR A 7 -48.44 -46.66 15.62
CA THR A 7 -48.52 -45.59 16.63
C THR A 7 -47.35 -44.64 16.43
N LEU A 8 -47.65 -43.38 16.11
CA LEU A 8 -46.68 -42.28 16.11
C LEU A 8 -46.33 -41.90 17.55
N THR A 9 -45.17 -42.36 18.04
CA THR A 9 -44.58 -41.88 19.29
C THR A 9 -43.92 -40.52 19.06
N LEU A 10 -44.52 -39.46 19.60
CA LEU A 10 -43.90 -38.14 19.69
C LEU A 10 -42.72 -38.21 20.67
N ALA A 11 -41.50 -38.33 20.14
CA ALA A 11 -40.28 -38.13 20.92
C ALA A 11 -40.13 -36.64 21.25
N ARG A 12 -40.52 -36.24 22.48
CA ARG A 12 -40.12 -34.96 23.07
C ARG A 12 -38.61 -35.00 23.33
N PHE A 13 -37.82 -34.45 22.41
CA PHE A 13 -36.45 -34.07 22.71
C PHE A 13 -36.49 -32.80 23.57
N LEU A 14 -36.40 -32.97 24.89
CA LEU A 14 -36.03 -31.88 25.80
C LEU A 14 -34.56 -31.55 25.52
N SER A 15 -34.29 -30.59 24.64
CA SER A 15 -32.96 -30.00 24.54
C SER A 15 -32.72 -29.18 25.82
N LEU A 16 -31.95 -29.74 26.76
CA LEU A 16 -31.32 -28.95 27.81
C LEU A 16 -30.27 -28.07 27.15
N SER A 17 -30.63 -26.86 26.76
CA SER A 17 -29.65 -25.81 26.48
C SER A 17 -29.07 -25.39 27.83
N VAL A 18 -27.89 -25.93 28.16
CA VAL A 18 -27.05 -25.34 29.19
C VAL A 18 -26.50 -24.05 28.59
N SER A 19 -27.17 -22.93 28.83
CA SER A 19 -26.60 -21.61 28.61
C SER A 19 -25.47 -21.42 29.61
N MET A 20 -24.23 -21.59 29.16
CA MET A 20 -23.08 -21.06 29.88
C MET A 20 -23.19 -19.54 29.81
N ALA A 21 -23.35 -18.90 30.97
CA ALA A 21 -23.13 -17.46 31.08
C ALA A 21 -21.68 -17.20 30.69
N ILE A 22 -21.45 -16.66 29.50
CA ILE A 22 -20.19 -15.98 29.19
C ILE A 22 -20.20 -14.78 30.14
N ASN A 23 -19.42 -14.85 31.22
CA ASN A 23 -19.10 -13.68 32.03
C ASN A 23 -18.40 -12.70 31.10
N ASN A 24 -19.18 -11.79 30.52
CA ASN A 24 -18.73 -10.81 29.55
C ASN A 24 -18.09 -9.62 30.27
N SER A 25 -17.09 -9.90 31.11
CA SER A 25 -16.30 -8.91 31.83
C SER A 25 -14.85 -8.85 31.35
N LEU A 26 -14.57 -9.27 30.11
CA LEU A 26 -13.43 -8.76 29.37
C LEU A 26 -13.94 -7.62 28.51
N SER A 27 -13.66 -6.40 28.97
CA SER A 27 -13.88 -5.18 28.20
C SER A 27 -13.17 -5.31 26.85
N THR A 28 -13.91 -5.69 25.80
CA THR A 28 -13.44 -5.66 24.42
C THR A 28 -13.42 -4.21 23.94
N ARG A 29 -12.57 -3.40 24.55
CA ARG A 29 -12.02 -2.24 23.85
C ARG A 29 -11.06 -2.84 22.84
N THR A 30 -11.35 -2.72 21.54
CA THR A 30 -10.44 -3.12 20.45
C THR A 30 -9.17 -2.28 20.55
N SER A 31 -8.27 -2.66 21.44
CA SER A 31 -6.97 -2.06 21.62
C SER A 31 -6.04 -2.62 20.54
N GLY A 32 -5.35 -1.75 19.80
CA GLY A 32 -4.40 -2.17 18.77
C GLY A 32 -3.27 -3.06 19.32
N LEU A 33 -2.46 -3.61 18.40
CA LEU A 33 -1.42 -4.59 18.72
C LEU A 33 -0.41 -4.06 19.76
N CYS A 34 -0.07 -2.78 19.74
CA CYS A 34 0.87 -2.19 20.69
C CYS A 34 0.34 -2.31 22.14
N GLU A 35 -0.90 -1.89 22.38
CA GLU A 35 -1.52 -1.94 23.69
C GLU A 35 -1.70 -3.39 24.17
N TYR A 36 -2.04 -4.30 23.26
CA TYR A 36 -2.06 -5.73 23.55
C TYR A 36 -0.69 -6.24 24.04
N LEU A 37 0.41 -5.83 23.38
CA LEU A 37 1.76 -6.21 23.80
C LEU A 37 2.16 -5.56 25.14
N VAL A 38 1.74 -4.32 25.41
CA VAL A 38 1.96 -3.67 26.72
C VAL A 38 1.32 -4.47 27.86
N GLN A 39 0.11 -5.01 27.64
CA GLN A 39 -0.59 -5.82 28.64
C GLN A 39 0.09 -7.18 28.89
N LEU A 40 0.78 -7.73 27.87
CA LEU A 40 1.52 -8.98 27.99
C LEU A 40 2.91 -8.80 28.63
N THR A 41 3.50 -7.60 28.59
CA THR A 41 4.78 -7.34 29.26
C THR A 41 4.62 -7.35 30.79
N PRO A 42 5.26 -8.30 31.52
CA PRO A 42 5.15 -8.37 32.97
C PRO A 42 5.74 -7.12 33.64
N PRO A 43 5.03 -6.47 34.58
CA PRO A 43 5.59 -5.33 35.29
C PRO A 43 6.80 -5.77 36.14
N GLY A 44 7.89 -5.02 36.04
CA GLY A 44 9.04 -5.17 36.95
C GLY A 44 10.21 -6.01 36.43
N ILE A 45 10.27 -6.37 35.14
CA ILE A 45 11.49 -6.95 34.55
C ILE A 45 12.49 -5.82 34.24
N PRO A 46 13.62 -5.72 34.96
CA PRO A 46 14.59 -4.67 34.70
C PRO A 46 15.21 -4.83 33.31
N GLY A 47 15.18 -3.77 32.50
CA GLY A 47 15.80 -3.75 31.18
C GLY A 47 14.90 -4.15 30.00
N ALA A 48 13.72 -4.73 30.26
CA ALA A 48 12.77 -5.07 29.20
C ALA A 48 12.29 -3.83 28.44
N PHE A 49 12.17 -3.95 27.12
CA PHE A 49 11.61 -2.91 26.29
C PHE A 49 10.08 -2.89 26.44
N MET A 50 9.52 -1.72 26.75
CA MET A 50 8.08 -1.50 26.79
C MET A 50 7.70 -0.63 25.59
N PRO A 51 6.84 -1.13 24.67
CA PRO A 51 6.46 -0.37 23.50
C PRO A 51 5.65 0.88 23.89
N GLN A 52 5.82 1.96 23.14
CA GLN A 52 5.06 3.19 23.28
C GLN A 52 3.89 3.21 22.29
N CYS A 53 2.69 3.39 22.81
CA CYS A 53 1.46 3.33 22.03
C CYS A 53 0.75 4.68 21.93
N ASP A 54 -0.06 4.86 20.88
CA ASP A 54 -0.98 5.98 20.72
C ASP A 54 -2.33 5.73 21.44
N ALA A 55 -3.25 6.69 21.37
CA ALA A 55 -4.57 6.59 21.99
C ALA A 55 -5.48 5.50 21.41
N ASN A 56 -5.18 5.01 20.20
CA ASN A 56 -5.91 3.92 19.53
C ASN A 56 -5.29 2.54 19.83
N GLY A 57 -4.15 2.50 20.53
CA GLY A 57 -3.40 1.28 20.81
C GLY A 57 -2.49 0.82 19.67
N ASN A 58 -2.23 1.67 18.68
CA ASN A 58 -1.19 1.46 17.68
C ASN A 58 0.18 1.88 18.22
N PHE A 59 1.26 1.47 17.56
CA PHE A 59 2.60 1.91 17.95
C PHE A 59 2.80 3.39 17.59
N LEU A 60 3.47 4.16 18.47
CA LEU A 60 4.00 5.45 18.06
C LEU A 60 5.07 5.24 16.96
N PRO A 61 5.15 6.12 15.94
CA PRO A 61 6.11 5.97 14.84
C PRO A 61 7.56 5.86 15.32
N GLN A 62 7.92 6.58 16.39
CA GLN A 62 9.21 6.45 17.06
C GLN A 62 9.07 5.64 18.35
N GLN A 63 9.90 4.62 18.48
CA GLN A 63 10.06 3.85 19.70
C GLN A 63 11.40 4.20 20.35
N CYS A 64 11.43 4.31 21.68
CA CYS A 64 12.66 4.60 22.43
C CYS A 64 12.76 3.68 23.66
N ALA A 65 13.80 2.85 23.71
CA ALA A 65 14.08 2.00 24.86
C ALA A 65 14.65 2.83 26.02
N LYS A 66 13.85 3.07 27.07
CA LYS A 66 14.31 3.82 28.26
C LYS A 66 15.49 3.16 28.98
N SER A 67 15.63 1.84 28.89
CA SER A 67 16.70 1.07 29.54
C SER A 67 18.06 1.23 28.87
N THR A 68 18.09 1.38 27.54
CA THR A 68 19.34 1.47 26.78
C THR A 68 19.59 2.85 26.19
N GLY A 69 18.55 3.69 26.05
CA GLY A 69 18.57 5.01 25.43
C GLY A 69 18.53 5.00 23.90
N TYR A 70 18.37 3.84 23.25
CA TYR A 70 18.24 3.75 21.80
C TYR A 70 16.83 4.13 21.34
N CYS A 71 16.74 4.79 20.19
CA CYS A 71 15.48 5.09 19.51
C CYS A 71 15.49 4.57 18.06
N TRP A 72 14.34 4.15 17.54
CA TRP A 72 14.17 3.68 16.15
C TRP A 72 12.76 3.94 15.66
N CYS A 73 12.54 3.90 14.35
CA CYS A 73 11.21 4.00 13.77
C CYS A 73 10.57 2.61 13.65
N VAL A 74 9.25 2.53 13.81
CA VAL A 74 8.47 1.31 13.61
C VAL A 74 7.27 1.51 12.70
N ASP A 75 6.84 0.45 12.04
CA ASP A 75 5.53 0.41 11.39
C ASP A 75 4.42 0.52 12.44
N ILE A 76 3.50 1.48 12.26
CA ILE A 76 2.51 1.85 13.27
C ILE A 76 1.51 0.72 13.61
N ILE A 77 1.32 -0.24 12.71
CA ILE A 77 0.35 -1.34 12.88
C ILE A 77 1.05 -2.58 13.45
N THR A 78 2.19 -2.95 12.89
CA THR A 78 2.89 -4.20 13.21
C THR A 78 3.95 -4.07 14.29
N GLY A 79 4.47 -2.86 14.53
CA GLY A 79 5.57 -2.60 15.47
C GLY A 79 6.94 -3.05 14.97
N GLY A 80 7.03 -3.51 13.72
CA GLY A 80 8.29 -3.91 13.09
C GLY A 80 9.24 -2.71 12.94
N GLU A 81 10.48 -2.86 13.39
CA GLU A 81 11.52 -1.85 13.22
C GLU A 81 11.83 -1.60 11.74
N ILE A 82 11.92 -0.33 11.36
CA ILE A 82 12.36 0.08 10.03
C ILE A 82 13.89 0.06 9.97
N PRO A 83 14.49 -0.61 8.96
CA PRO A 83 15.94 -0.68 8.80
C PRO A 83 16.61 0.69 8.77
N ASN A 84 17.81 0.78 9.37
CA ASN A 84 18.66 1.98 9.39
C ASN A 84 18.10 3.20 10.14
N THR A 85 17.03 3.05 10.93
CA THR A 85 16.46 4.15 11.74
C THR A 85 16.93 4.16 13.19
N ARG A 86 17.64 3.11 13.63
CA ARG A 86 18.11 2.96 15.00
C ARG A 86 19.27 3.91 15.31
N THR A 87 19.08 4.70 16.35
CA THR A 87 19.98 5.75 16.81
C THR A 87 20.46 5.45 18.24
N PRO A 88 21.75 5.64 18.54
CA PRO A 88 22.31 5.41 19.87
C PRO A 88 21.95 6.55 20.85
N PRO A 89 22.12 6.33 22.16
CA PRO A 89 21.86 7.34 23.18
C PRO A 89 22.69 8.60 22.95
N GLY A 90 22.08 9.77 23.15
CA GLY A 90 22.75 11.07 23.01
C GLY A 90 22.84 11.59 21.57
N THR A 91 22.31 10.86 20.59
CA THR A 91 22.12 11.36 19.22
C THR A 91 20.69 11.85 19.02
N VAL A 92 20.49 12.75 18.07
CA VAL A 92 19.14 13.18 17.68
C VAL A 92 18.47 12.00 16.96
N PRO A 93 17.33 11.48 17.45
CA PRO A 93 16.62 10.40 16.79
C PRO A 93 16.18 10.77 15.38
N VAL A 94 16.07 9.76 14.50
CA VAL A 94 15.49 9.93 13.16
C VAL A 94 14.05 10.43 13.31
N ASN A 95 13.64 11.37 12.43
CA ASN A 95 12.28 11.86 12.43
C ASN A 95 11.33 10.81 11.83
N CYS A 96 10.71 10.01 12.70
CA CYS A 96 9.80 8.94 12.29
C CYS A 96 8.43 9.43 11.80
N ASP A 97 8.13 10.73 11.93
CA ASP A 97 6.95 11.35 11.34
C ASP A 97 7.16 11.73 9.86
N ARG A 98 8.40 11.61 9.34
CA ARG A 98 8.80 12.10 8.01
C ARG A 98 9.15 11.04 6.96
N GLU A 99 9.18 9.75 7.28
CA GLU A 99 9.63 8.72 6.32
C GLU A 99 8.57 7.65 5.96
N PHE A 100 7.35 7.71 6.50
CA PHE A 100 6.27 6.75 6.12
C PHE A 100 5.02 7.44 5.55
N TYR A 101 5.02 8.76 5.53
CA TYR A 101 3.92 9.56 5.02
C TYR A 101 4.31 10.20 3.70
N CYS A 102 3.36 10.20 2.78
CA CYS A 102 3.55 10.88 1.51
C CYS A 102 3.60 12.40 1.73
N PRO A 103 4.44 13.14 0.97
CA PRO A 103 4.43 14.59 1.03
C PRO A 103 3.02 15.14 0.74
N TYR A 104 2.76 16.38 1.15
CA TYR A 104 1.46 17.01 0.88
C TYR A 104 1.11 16.95 -0.62
N GLY A 105 -0.11 16.53 -0.93
CA GLY A 105 -0.59 16.34 -2.30
C GLY A 105 -0.22 14.98 -2.94
N TRP A 106 0.53 14.12 -2.25
CA TRP A 106 0.88 12.78 -2.74
C TRP A 106 0.02 11.72 -2.04
N SER A 107 -0.45 10.75 -2.82
CA SER A 107 -1.28 9.63 -2.37
C SER A 107 -0.44 8.38 -2.15
N ARG A 108 -0.73 7.64 -1.08
CA ARG A 108 0.03 6.44 -0.70
C ARG A 108 -0.57 5.18 -1.28
N PHE A 109 0.27 4.32 -1.84
CA PHE A 109 -0.06 2.93 -2.13
C PHE A 109 1.15 2.04 -1.85
N GLY A 110 1.00 1.08 -0.93
CA GLY A 110 2.12 0.28 -0.44
C GLY A 110 3.21 1.14 0.22
N ARG A 111 4.47 0.95 -0.23
CA ARG A 111 5.67 1.68 0.20
C ARG A 111 6.06 2.80 -0.76
N GLN A 112 5.06 3.38 -1.41
CA GLN A 112 5.27 4.44 -2.38
C GLN A 112 4.24 5.53 -2.26
N CYS A 113 4.67 6.69 -2.74
CA CYS A 113 3.88 7.88 -2.88
C CYS A 113 3.77 8.22 -4.35
N PHE A 114 2.56 8.58 -4.76
CA PHE A 114 2.20 8.90 -6.12
C PHE A 114 1.51 10.25 -6.20
N ILE A 115 1.69 10.96 -7.31
CA ILE A 115 0.96 12.21 -7.57
C ILE A 115 0.61 12.28 -9.05
N PHE A 116 -0.60 12.75 -9.35
CA PHE A 116 -1.04 13.05 -10.70
C PHE A 116 -0.74 14.51 -11.02
N ILE A 117 -0.17 14.75 -12.20
CA ILE A 117 0.12 16.09 -12.71
C ILE A 117 -0.72 16.32 -13.96
N ASP A 118 -1.62 17.29 -13.86
CA ASP A 118 -2.60 17.65 -14.89
C ASP A 118 -2.03 18.54 -16.00
N SER A 119 -0.80 19.04 -15.83
CA SER A 119 -0.09 19.88 -16.79
C SER A 119 0.61 19.04 -17.88
N PRO A 120 0.13 19.01 -19.14
CA PRO A 120 0.64 18.07 -20.12
C PRO A 120 2.09 18.35 -20.56
N LYS A 121 2.89 17.29 -20.66
CA LYS A 121 4.33 17.33 -20.99
C LYS A 121 4.71 16.19 -21.94
N THR A 122 5.81 16.38 -22.68
CA THR A 122 6.43 15.24 -23.37
C THR A 122 6.93 14.23 -22.35
N TRP A 123 7.17 12.98 -22.75
CA TRP A 123 7.60 11.96 -21.79
C TRP A 123 8.91 12.35 -21.07
N VAL A 124 9.87 12.91 -21.82
CA VAL A 124 11.16 13.37 -21.27
C VAL A 124 10.99 14.58 -20.34
N GLU A 125 10.13 15.53 -20.68
CA GLU A 125 9.80 16.67 -19.83
C GLU A 125 9.11 16.21 -18.53
N ALA A 126 8.24 15.20 -18.61
CA ALA A 126 7.51 14.63 -17.48
C ALA A 126 8.44 13.86 -16.54
N GLU A 127 9.34 13.03 -17.07
CA GLU A 127 10.38 12.35 -16.28
C GLU A 127 11.29 13.37 -15.59
N SER A 128 11.71 14.42 -16.31
CA SER A 128 12.52 15.50 -15.73
C SER A 128 11.81 16.23 -14.58
N TYR A 129 10.50 16.44 -14.71
CA TYR A 129 9.67 17.00 -13.64
C TYR A 129 9.65 16.08 -12.42
N CYS A 130 9.37 14.79 -12.61
CA CYS A 130 9.34 13.83 -11.50
C CYS A 130 10.71 13.72 -10.80
N MET A 131 11.82 13.71 -11.56
CA MET A 131 13.18 13.71 -11.01
C MET A 131 13.46 14.96 -10.15
N PHE A 132 12.99 16.13 -10.57
CA PHE A 132 13.10 17.36 -9.77
C PHE A 132 12.36 17.25 -8.43
N GLU A 133 11.24 16.53 -8.40
CA GLU A 133 10.45 16.22 -7.19
C GLU A 133 11.02 15.05 -6.34
N GLY A 134 12.23 14.58 -6.66
CA GLY A 134 12.85 13.42 -6.01
C GLY A 134 12.12 12.10 -6.29
N ALA A 135 11.51 11.99 -7.47
CA ALA A 135 10.70 10.87 -7.93
C ALA A 135 11.10 10.44 -9.36
N ASN A 136 10.37 9.49 -9.93
CA ASN A 136 10.42 9.16 -11.37
C ASN A 136 9.00 9.13 -11.91
N LEU A 137 8.81 9.02 -13.22
CA LEU A 137 7.51 8.58 -13.73
C LEU A 137 7.13 7.23 -13.13
N ALA A 138 5.84 7.05 -12.84
CA ALA A 138 5.37 5.91 -12.09
C ALA A 138 5.64 4.59 -12.82
N SER A 139 6.34 3.66 -12.15
CA SER A 139 6.30 2.24 -12.49
C SER A 139 4.95 1.64 -12.09
N VAL A 140 4.54 0.55 -12.73
CA VAL A 140 3.36 -0.21 -12.30
C VAL A 140 3.73 -1.66 -12.02
N ARG A 141 3.54 -2.12 -10.77
CA ARG A 141 4.05 -3.44 -10.33
C ARG A 141 3.01 -4.51 -10.09
N SER A 142 1.74 -4.14 -10.03
CA SER A 142 0.65 -5.10 -9.82
C SER A 142 -0.66 -4.59 -10.41
N PRO A 143 -1.66 -5.47 -10.59
CA PRO A 143 -3.01 -5.06 -10.97
C PRO A 143 -3.63 -4.04 -10.01
N GLU A 144 -3.38 -4.18 -8.72
CA GLU A 144 -3.89 -3.28 -7.68
C GLU A 144 -3.25 -1.89 -7.78
N GLU A 145 -1.92 -1.84 -8.03
CA GLU A 145 -1.20 -0.59 -8.28
C GLU A 145 -1.73 0.10 -9.55
N ASN A 146 -1.99 -0.65 -10.62
CA ASN A 146 -2.59 -0.12 -11.84
C ASN A 146 -3.96 0.52 -11.58
N HIS A 147 -4.86 -0.18 -10.88
CA HIS A 147 -6.20 0.35 -10.57
C HIS A 147 -6.12 1.57 -9.66
N PHE A 148 -5.20 1.59 -8.70
CA PHE A 148 -4.96 2.75 -7.86
C PHE A 148 -4.54 3.98 -8.68
N LEU A 149 -3.60 3.84 -9.62
CA LEU A 149 -3.18 4.92 -10.50
C LEU A 149 -4.33 5.43 -11.40
N GLN A 150 -5.16 4.52 -11.94
CA GLN A 150 -6.36 4.91 -12.69
C GLN A 150 -7.34 5.71 -11.82
N ALA A 151 -7.55 5.28 -10.57
CA ALA A 151 -8.41 5.99 -9.63
C ALA A 151 -7.88 7.40 -9.32
N LEU A 152 -6.57 7.57 -9.13
CA LEU A 152 -5.94 8.89 -8.95
C LEU A 152 -6.19 9.81 -10.13
N THR A 153 -6.00 9.33 -11.36
CA THR A 153 -6.27 10.15 -12.55
C THR A 153 -7.74 10.59 -12.64
N ARG A 154 -8.67 9.68 -12.31
CA ARG A 154 -10.11 9.93 -12.36
C ARG A 154 -10.61 10.85 -11.26
N GLU A 155 -10.03 10.77 -10.07
CA GLU A 155 -10.41 11.64 -8.95
C GLU A 155 -10.23 13.10 -9.32
N GLU A 156 -9.09 13.44 -9.95
CA GLU A 156 -8.75 14.80 -10.34
C GLU A 156 -9.48 15.28 -11.61
N THR A 157 -9.64 14.42 -12.62
CA THR A 157 -10.18 14.87 -13.93
C THR A 157 -11.63 14.46 -14.20
N HIS A 158 -12.23 13.64 -13.33
CA HIS A 158 -13.52 12.97 -13.55
C HIS A 158 -13.60 12.11 -14.83
N ASP A 159 -12.44 11.76 -15.40
CA ASP A 159 -12.29 10.95 -16.62
C ASP A 159 -10.97 10.16 -16.55
N PHE A 160 -10.56 9.50 -17.63
CA PHE A 160 -9.31 8.76 -17.71
C PHE A 160 -8.45 9.30 -18.86
N PRO A 161 -7.82 10.47 -18.70
CA PRO A 161 -6.98 11.03 -19.75
C PRO A 161 -5.80 10.09 -20.03
N PRO A 162 -5.35 10.00 -21.30
CA PRO A 162 -4.10 9.33 -21.62
C PRO A 162 -2.97 9.94 -20.78
N THR A 163 -2.31 9.10 -20.00
CA THR A 163 -1.41 9.55 -18.93
C THR A 163 -0.08 8.82 -19.04
N TRP A 164 1.04 9.55 -19.03
CA TRP A 164 2.38 8.97 -19.03
C TRP A 164 2.67 8.19 -17.75
N ILE A 165 3.29 7.03 -17.93
CA ILE A 165 3.93 6.22 -16.91
C ILE A 165 5.39 5.95 -17.33
N GLY A 166 6.20 5.46 -16.41
CA GLY A 166 7.67 5.41 -16.58
C GLY A 166 8.18 4.35 -17.56
N GLY A 167 7.28 3.69 -18.29
CA GLY A 167 7.65 2.63 -19.21
C GLY A 167 8.27 3.23 -20.47
N HIS A 168 9.44 2.75 -20.84
CA HIS A 168 10.06 3.12 -22.10
C HIS A 168 10.86 1.95 -22.69
N ASN A 169 11.20 2.05 -23.97
CA ASN A 169 12.16 1.16 -24.62
C ASN A 169 13.13 2.03 -25.46
N CYS A 170 14.43 1.71 -25.46
CA CYS A 170 15.44 2.62 -26.03
C CYS A 170 15.76 2.37 -27.51
N VAL A 171 15.66 1.13 -27.99
CA VAL A 171 15.99 0.75 -29.39
C VAL A 171 15.34 -0.58 -29.77
N ASN A 172 15.29 -1.52 -28.82
CA ASN A 172 14.67 -2.82 -29.03
C ASN A 172 13.22 -2.78 -28.54
N VAL A 173 12.29 -2.74 -29.48
CA VAL A 173 10.83 -2.72 -29.26
C VAL A 173 10.32 -3.89 -28.41
N LEU A 174 11.12 -4.95 -28.21
CA LEU A 174 10.76 -6.12 -27.42
C LEU A 174 11.12 -6.00 -25.93
N PHE A 175 11.89 -4.98 -25.51
CA PHE A 175 12.36 -4.86 -24.14
C PHE A 175 11.95 -3.53 -23.52
N TRP A 176 10.83 -3.56 -22.79
CA TRP A 176 10.36 -2.47 -21.96
C TRP A 176 11.05 -2.45 -20.60
N MET A 177 11.31 -1.26 -20.09
CA MET A 177 11.88 -1.01 -18.77
C MET A 177 11.20 0.18 -18.11
N TRP A 178 11.24 0.21 -16.78
CA TRP A 178 10.80 1.36 -15.99
C TRP A 178 11.96 2.33 -15.77
N SER A 179 11.71 3.63 -15.91
CA SER A 179 12.71 4.69 -15.70
C SER A 179 13.24 4.74 -14.25
N ASP A 180 12.46 4.25 -13.28
CA ASP A 180 12.87 4.13 -11.87
C ASP A 180 13.81 2.93 -11.59
N GLY A 181 14.16 2.15 -12.62
CA GLY A 181 15.01 0.96 -12.52
C GLY A 181 14.32 -0.27 -11.92
N SER A 182 13.01 -0.23 -11.66
CA SER A 182 12.26 -1.40 -11.21
C SER A 182 12.09 -2.44 -12.32
N ARG A 183 11.81 -3.68 -11.91
CA ARG A 183 11.65 -4.80 -12.84
C ARG A 183 10.32 -4.70 -13.58
N PHE A 184 10.36 -4.86 -14.90
CA PHE A 184 9.16 -4.90 -15.76
C PHE A 184 8.55 -6.30 -15.75
N LEU A 185 7.78 -6.64 -14.70
CA LEU A 185 7.19 -7.98 -14.51
C LEU A 185 5.67 -8.03 -14.67
N TYR A 186 5.01 -6.91 -14.37
CA TYR A 186 3.57 -6.77 -14.52
C TYR A 186 3.29 -6.00 -15.80
N GLU A 187 2.31 -6.49 -16.56
CA GLU A 187 1.97 -5.98 -17.88
C GLU A 187 0.46 -5.81 -17.99
N ASN A 188 0.02 -4.69 -18.55
CA ASN A 188 -1.40 -4.39 -18.77
C ASN A 188 -1.66 -3.83 -20.16
N TRP A 189 -0.98 -4.40 -21.16
CA TRP A 189 -1.07 -3.99 -22.56
C TRP A 189 -2.48 -4.04 -23.12
N ASN A 190 -2.77 -3.11 -24.03
CA ASN A 190 -3.89 -3.22 -24.94
C ASN A 190 -3.64 -4.39 -25.91
N THR A 191 -4.66 -5.20 -26.19
CA THR A 191 -4.54 -6.44 -26.98
C THR A 191 -4.00 -6.25 -28.40
N GLU A 192 -4.09 -5.03 -28.94
CA GLU A 192 -3.58 -4.65 -30.27
C GLU A 192 -2.18 -4.00 -30.24
N SER A 193 -1.62 -3.70 -29.06
CA SER A 193 -0.39 -2.90 -28.91
C SER A 193 0.89 -3.73 -28.90
N ASN A 194 0.80 -5.06 -28.80
CA ASN A 194 1.97 -5.95 -28.72
C ASN A 194 2.69 -6.11 -30.08
N THR A 195 2.23 -5.40 -31.12
CA THR A 195 2.67 -5.52 -32.50
C THR A 195 3.35 -4.24 -32.99
N LYS A 196 4.70 -4.24 -32.92
CA LYS A 196 5.59 -3.45 -33.81
C LYS A 196 5.24 -1.96 -33.99
N THR A 197 5.03 -1.21 -32.92
CA THR A 197 5.00 0.25 -33.04
C THR A 197 6.44 0.79 -32.99
N SER A 198 6.74 1.86 -33.73
CA SER A 198 7.99 2.64 -33.60
C SER A 198 7.99 3.55 -32.38
N GLU A 199 7.08 3.30 -31.45
CA GLU A 199 6.77 4.17 -30.33
C GLU A 199 7.47 3.66 -29.07
N HIS A 200 8.14 4.57 -28.37
CA HIS A 200 9.15 4.22 -27.38
C HIS A 200 8.76 4.58 -25.94
N CYS A 201 7.62 5.25 -25.73
CA CYS A 201 7.17 5.73 -24.44
C CYS A 201 5.77 5.19 -24.08
N LEU A 202 5.54 4.86 -22.82
CA LEU A 202 4.35 4.15 -22.36
C LEU A 202 3.33 5.08 -21.71
N LYS A 203 2.10 5.07 -22.22
CA LYS A 203 0.94 5.71 -21.58
C LYS A 203 -0.04 4.65 -21.07
N MET A 204 -0.81 5.01 -20.06
CA MET A 204 -1.98 4.26 -19.60
C MET A 204 -3.29 4.96 -19.99
N ASN A 205 -4.42 4.37 -19.57
CA ASN A 205 -5.77 4.87 -19.83
C ASN A 205 -6.18 4.85 -21.31
N HIS A 206 -5.63 3.95 -22.11
CA HIS A 206 -6.01 3.81 -23.50
C HIS A 206 -7.32 3.00 -23.68
N GLY A 207 -8.16 3.46 -24.62
CA GLY A 207 -9.36 2.75 -25.05
C GLY A 207 -10.42 2.58 -23.95
N TYR A 208 -11.42 1.72 -24.21
CA TYR A 208 -12.47 1.46 -23.23
C TYR A 208 -11.93 0.77 -21.98
N GLU A 209 -11.03 -0.20 -22.16
CA GLU A 209 -10.45 -1.04 -21.10
C GLU A 209 -9.34 -0.36 -20.27
N LYS A 210 -8.97 0.88 -20.61
CA LYS A 210 -7.97 1.69 -19.88
C LYS A 210 -6.60 1.01 -19.76
N LYS A 211 -6.22 0.29 -20.81
CA LYS A 211 -4.98 -0.48 -20.93
C LYS A 211 -3.79 0.42 -21.25
N TRP A 212 -2.60 -0.17 -21.24
CA TRP A 212 -1.38 0.50 -21.65
C TRP A 212 -1.21 0.43 -23.17
N ASP A 213 -0.62 1.48 -23.73
CA ASP A 213 -0.41 1.62 -25.16
C ASP A 213 0.88 2.43 -25.38
N PRO A 214 1.77 2.03 -26.30
CA PRO A 214 2.94 2.79 -26.65
C PRO A 214 2.52 4.05 -27.42
N ALA A 215 3.27 5.13 -27.24
CA ALA A 215 2.99 6.38 -27.91
C ALA A 215 4.28 7.17 -28.18
N SER A 216 4.15 8.13 -29.10
CA SER A 216 5.24 9.05 -29.43
C SER A 216 5.63 9.84 -28.20
N CYS A 217 6.91 9.75 -27.86
CA CYS A 217 7.50 10.43 -26.71
C CYS A 217 7.34 11.96 -26.79
N ASP A 218 7.14 12.51 -27.99
CA ASP A 218 6.91 13.93 -28.25
C ASP A 218 5.46 14.38 -27.99
N THR A 219 4.55 13.43 -27.76
CA THR A 219 3.16 13.73 -27.40
C THR A 219 3.12 14.39 -26.02
N ARG A 220 2.38 15.49 -25.88
CA ARG A 220 2.16 16.15 -24.59
C ARG A 220 0.95 15.55 -23.87
N LEU A 221 1.20 14.81 -22.79
CA LEU A 221 0.16 14.15 -21.97
C LEU A 221 0.31 14.52 -20.49
N THR A 222 -0.77 14.36 -19.72
CA THR A 222 -0.71 14.33 -18.25
C THR A 222 0.12 13.15 -17.77
N PHE A 223 0.58 13.15 -16.52
CA PHE A 223 1.52 12.14 -16.07
C PHE A 223 1.44 11.84 -14.57
N LEU A 224 1.97 10.68 -14.19
CA LEU A 224 2.04 10.24 -12.80
C LEU A 224 3.50 10.14 -12.36
N CYS A 225 3.84 10.76 -11.23
CA CYS A 225 5.13 10.56 -10.58
C CYS A 225 5.01 9.55 -9.44
N ALA A 226 6.10 8.84 -9.13
CA ALA A 226 6.20 7.94 -7.99
C ALA A 226 7.56 8.03 -7.29
N LYS A 227 7.55 7.98 -5.95
CA LYS A 227 8.76 7.85 -5.12
C LYS A 227 8.57 6.84 -4.00
N ARG A 228 9.67 6.21 -3.59
CA ARG A 228 9.68 5.26 -2.47
C ARG A 228 9.75 6.00 -1.14
N VAL A 229 9.10 5.42 -0.15
CA VAL A 229 9.17 5.79 1.28
C VAL A 229 9.62 4.58 2.11
#